data_AF-A0A936XQW5-F1
#
_entry.id   AF-A0A936XQW5-F1
#
_cell.length_a   1.000
_cell.length_b   1.000
_cell.length_c   1.000
_cell.angle_alpha   90.00
_cell.angle_beta   90.00
_cell.angle_gamma   90.00
#
_symmetry.space_group_name_H-M   'P 1'
#
loop_
_entity.id
_entity.type
_entity.pdbx_description
1 polymer ?
#
loop_
_entity_poly.entity_id
_entity_poly.type
_entity_poly.pdbx_seq_one_letter_code
_entity_poly.pdbx_strand_id
1 'polypeptide(L)'
;MSKRKWALGILLIILVAGYLKLFYKTWSEKAVPASADCVVALDIKRITNTLLWNLVTTPSQWKIGKFLSKKARDTSWRDMVNIPDYVLAFHSKAQPANAWYLLLDINSHAGFEAGLKKFGFEKLSSNEFASKTAGIYLFVNNDKVLAGKARVEDSSLVRQVAKELFTEKKFISRKELQKAIDAKSHLAVYVASNDLLQETGIVTANFDKEKIKIAGTFIPDKRYSFKEENFIYPSGSLCVLGCTQPSPAVFNLLNKSSLSRSLSMDVDSVFIQSNTSYSLNLQEIKERTDSAITYTYDDEFNKVEKLVVNNIQEPSFSFFINGQNISPVYDYLQRNNKLESTANGDVFLPMPLVRSYCRKRSESSLSITAFNYGGPKADSDTRAILFFRLSLTKIPKNLFRYLPDDITKSLSNMDEINLSVNQKNEQLHITGMLTKRKNSLSLFQF
;
A
#
# COMPACT_ATOMS: atom_id res chain seq x y z
N MET A 1 -10.48 43.85 -39.75
CA MET A 1 -9.58 42.77 -39.29
C MET A 1 -9.85 41.51 -40.11
N SER A 2 -8.85 40.87 -40.72
CA SER A 2 -9.10 39.68 -41.56
C SER A 2 -9.55 38.48 -40.72
N LYS A 3 -10.40 37.60 -41.28
CA LYS A 3 -10.95 36.40 -40.59
C LYS A 3 -9.87 35.54 -39.91
N ARG A 4 -8.63 35.54 -40.43
CA ARG A 4 -7.46 34.86 -39.85
C ARG A 4 -7.01 35.46 -38.51
N LYS A 5 -7.06 36.78 -38.35
CA LYS A 5 -6.71 37.46 -37.08
C LYS A 5 -7.73 37.17 -35.98
N TRP A 6 -9.02 37.07 -36.34
CA TRP A 6 -10.08 36.67 -35.40
C TRP A 6 -9.94 35.21 -34.96
N ALA A 7 -9.66 34.28 -35.89
CA ALA A 7 -9.41 32.88 -35.56
C ALA A 7 -8.21 32.72 -34.61
N LEU A 8 -7.11 33.46 -34.85
CA LEU A 8 -5.94 33.47 -33.96
C LEU A 8 -6.26 34.05 -32.58
N GLY A 9 -7.04 35.13 -32.52
CA GLY A 9 -7.48 35.72 -31.24
C GLY A 9 -8.33 34.77 -30.42
N ILE A 10 -9.30 34.08 -31.05
CA ILE A 10 -10.14 33.07 -30.40
C ILE A 10 -9.29 31.90 -29.92
N LEU A 11 -8.35 31.41 -30.75
CA LEU A 11 -7.44 30.34 -30.36
C LEU A 11 -6.60 30.74 -29.14
N LEU A 12 -6.07 31.96 -29.11
CA LEU A 12 -5.30 32.47 -27.98
C LEU A 12 -6.16 32.51 -26.70
N ILE A 13 -7.40 32.99 -26.78
CA ILE A 13 -8.33 33.02 -25.64
C ILE A 13 -8.60 31.59 -25.15
N ILE A 14 -8.84 30.64 -26.06
CA ILE A 14 -9.06 29.23 -25.71
C ILE A 14 -7.81 28.64 -25.04
N LEU A 15 -6.61 28.94 -25.53
CA LEU A 15 -5.35 28.47 -24.95
C LEU A 15 -5.12 29.06 -23.55
N VAL A 16 -5.36 30.36 -23.36
CA VAL A 16 -5.23 31.03 -22.05
C VAL A 16 -6.27 30.50 -21.07
N ALA A 17 -7.54 30.39 -21.48
CA ALA A 17 -8.60 29.83 -20.64
C ALA A 17 -8.34 28.35 -20.30
N GLY A 18 -7.87 27.58 -21.28
CA GLY A 18 -7.45 26.19 -21.08
C GLY A 18 -6.28 26.07 -20.12
N TYR A 19 -5.28 26.96 -20.26
CA TYR A 19 -4.13 27.00 -19.36
C TYR A 19 -4.54 27.33 -17.92
N LEU A 20 -5.34 28.38 -17.72
CA LEU A 20 -5.83 28.74 -16.39
C LEU A 20 -6.67 27.61 -15.77
N LYS A 21 -7.54 26.97 -16.56
CA LYS A 21 -8.40 25.89 -16.07
C LYS A 21 -7.63 24.61 -15.71
N LEU A 22 -6.57 24.28 -16.44
CA LEU A 22 -5.83 23.01 -16.27
C LEU A 22 -4.55 23.12 -15.43
N PHE A 23 -3.95 24.32 -15.30
CA PHE A 23 -2.62 24.48 -14.71
C PHE A 23 -2.55 25.48 -13.55
N TYR A 24 -3.39 26.52 -13.50
CA TYR A 24 -3.41 27.42 -12.34
C TYR A 24 -4.04 26.70 -11.15
N LYS A 25 -3.43 26.71 -9.96
CA LYS A 25 -3.91 25.94 -8.80
C LYS A 25 -4.04 26.81 -7.56
N THR A 26 -5.09 26.56 -6.79
CA THR A 26 -5.31 27.20 -5.50
C THR A 26 -5.41 26.17 -4.38
N TRP A 27 -4.89 26.51 -3.21
CA TRP A 27 -5.02 25.71 -1.99
C TRP A 27 -5.04 26.64 -0.77
N SER A 28 -5.49 26.12 0.36
CA SER A 28 -5.51 26.88 1.62
C SER A 28 -5.12 25.99 2.80
N GLU A 29 -4.24 26.52 3.64
CA GLU A 29 -3.87 25.98 4.95
C GLU A 29 -5.07 25.81 5.88
N LYS A 30 -6.16 26.58 5.67
CA LYS A 30 -7.38 26.53 6.48
C LYS A 30 -8.17 25.22 6.35
N ALA A 31 -7.77 24.35 5.42
CA ALA A 31 -8.38 23.04 5.23
C ALA A 31 -7.84 21.97 6.19
N VAL A 32 -6.76 22.25 6.92
CA VAL A 32 -6.07 21.29 7.78
C VAL A 32 -5.84 21.90 9.17
N PRO A 33 -6.19 21.20 10.26
CA PRO A 33 -6.01 21.69 11.63
C PRO A 33 -4.53 21.76 12.02
N ALA A 34 -4.20 22.53 13.05
CA ALA A 34 -2.85 22.61 13.58
C ALA A 34 -2.39 21.29 14.24
N SER A 35 -3.33 20.48 14.72
CA SER A 35 -3.07 19.15 15.29
C SER A 35 -2.71 18.06 14.27
N ALA A 36 -2.71 18.36 12.97
CA ALA A 36 -2.42 17.35 11.95
C ALA A 36 -0.97 16.87 12.02
N ASP A 37 -0.77 15.55 12.15
CA ASP A 37 0.55 14.91 12.15
C ASP A 37 0.87 14.21 10.84
N CYS A 38 -0.12 13.95 10.00
CA CYS A 38 0.03 13.41 8.66
C CYS A 38 -0.98 14.04 7.71
N VAL A 39 -0.53 14.45 6.51
CA VAL A 39 -1.37 15.07 5.49
C VAL A 39 -1.10 14.41 4.14
N VAL A 40 -2.14 13.91 3.50
CA VAL A 40 -2.13 13.42 2.12
C VAL A 40 -2.69 14.51 1.22
N ALA A 41 -1.84 15.05 0.36
CA ALA A 41 -2.19 16.02 -0.66
C ALA A 41 -2.31 15.34 -2.02
N LEU A 42 -3.51 15.36 -2.61
CA LEU A 42 -3.78 14.88 -3.96
C LEU A 42 -3.90 16.06 -4.93
N ASP A 43 -3.06 16.10 -5.95
CA ASP A 43 -3.05 17.15 -6.98
C ASP A 43 -4.04 16.80 -8.10
N ILE A 44 -5.30 17.21 -7.93
CA ILE A 44 -6.41 16.83 -8.83
C ILE A 44 -6.15 17.31 -10.26
N LYS A 45 -5.57 18.51 -10.43
CA LYS A 45 -5.23 19.04 -11.75
C LYS A 45 -4.13 18.25 -12.43
N ARG A 46 -3.06 17.88 -11.71
CA ARG A 46 -1.99 17.05 -12.28
C ARG A 46 -2.48 15.65 -12.63
N ILE A 47 -3.28 15.02 -11.76
CA ILE A 47 -3.93 13.74 -12.02
C ILE A 47 -4.77 13.85 -13.31
N THR A 48 -5.61 14.87 -13.40
CA THR A 48 -6.45 15.12 -14.59
C THR A 48 -5.61 15.29 -15.85
N ASN A 49 -4.54 16.10 -15.80
CA ASN A 49 -3.67 16.34 -16.94
C ASN A 49 -2.96 15.06 -17.41
N THR A 50 -2.49 14.22 -16.48
CA THR A 50 -1.89 12.91 -16.83
C THR A 50 -2.92 11.96 -17.42
N LEU A 51 -4.15 11.93 -16.91
CA LEU A 51 -5.22 11.10 -17.48
C LEU A 51 -5.64 11.57 -18.87
N LEU A 52 -5.76 12.89 -19.09
CA LEU A 52 -6.03 13.47 -20.41
C LEU A 52 -4.90 13.14 -21.40
N TRP A 53 -3.64 13.23 -20.96
CA TRP A 53 -2.51 12.87 -21.80
C TRP A 53 -2.50 11.36 -22.14
N ASN A 54 -2.82 10.51 -21.17
CA ASN A 54 -2.96 9.07 -21.40
C ASN A 54 -4.12 8.77 -22.38
N LEU A 55 -5.25 9.49 -22.28
CA LEU A 55 -6.36 9.37 -23.22
C LEU A 55 -5.95 9.73 -24.66
N VAL A 56 -5.19 10.83 -24.84
CA VAL A 56 -4.71 11.27 -26.16
C VAL A 56 -3.68 10.31 -26.75
N THR A 57 -2.76 9.78 -25.92
CA THR A 57 -1.67 8.92 -26.40
C THR A 57 -2.06 7.45 -26.54
N THR A 58 -3.12 7.00 -25.87
CA THR A 58 -3.59 5.60 -25.90
C THR A 58 -5.11 5.48 -26.02
N PRO A 59 -5.77 6.15 -26.98
CA PRO A 59 -7.23 6.26 -27.03
C PRO A 59 -7.96 4.92 -27.12
N SER A 60 -7.35 3.90 -27.74
CA SER A 60 -7.89 2.54 -27.84
C SER A 60 -8.06 1.83 -26.50
N GLN A 61 -7.35 2.27 -25.45
CA GLN A 61 -7.47 1.71 -24.10
C GLN A 61 -8.64 2.32 -23.31
N TRP A 62 -9.32 3.34 -23.85
CA TRP A 62 -10.38 4.07 -23.17
C TRP A 62 -11.74 3.80 -23.80
N LYS A 63 -12.77 3.63 -22.95
CA LYS A 63 -14.16 3.48 -23.40
C LYS A 63 -14.80 4.84 -23.73
N ILE A 64 -14.29 5.50 -24.77
CA ILE A 64 -14.71 6.85 -25.20
C ILE A 64 -16.22 6.93 -25.47
N GLY A 65 -16.83 5.84 -25.96
CA GLY A 65 -18.28 5.79 -26.24
C GLY A 65 -19.18 6.10 -25.05
N LYS A 66 -18.75 5.83 -23.81
CA LYS A 66 -19.52 6.20 -22.59
C LYS A 66 -19.35 7.68 -22.22
N PHE A 67 -18.22 8.30 -22.53
CA PHE A 67 -17.96 9.72 -22.23
C PHE A 67 -18.87 10.68 -23.01
N LEU A 68 -19.27 10.30 -24.22
CA LEU A 68 -20.16 11.08 -25.09
C LEU A 68 -21.65 10.74 -24.89
N SER A 69 -21.97 9.74 -24.07
CA SER A 69 -23.35 9.40 -23.76
C SER A 69 -23.96 10.47 -22.84
N LYS A 70 -25.22 10.82 -23.10
CA LYS A 70 -25.98 11.80 -22.30
C LYS A 70 -26.01 11.29 -20.86
N LYS A 71 -25.30 11.97 -19.94
CA LYS A 71 -25.30 11.61 -18.52
C LYS A 71 -26.75 11.53 -18.04
N ALA A 72 -27.13 10.39 -17.47
CA ALA A 72 -28.35 10.30 -16.68
C ALA A 72 -28.29 11.37 -15.58
N ARG A 73 -29.43 12.03 -15.29
CA ARG A 73 -29.60 13.04 -14.22
C ARG A 73 -29.54 12.39 -12.83
N ASP A 74 -28.53 11.59 -12.57
CA ASP A 74 -28.39 10.88 -11.32
C ASP A 74 -27.49 11.69 -10.37
N THR A 75 -27.97 11.94 -9.15
CA THR A 75 -27.27 12.76 -8.15
C THR A 75 -25.92 12.13 -7.82
N SER A 76 -24.84 12.90 -7.94
CA SER A 76 -23.47 12.45 -7.75
C SER A 76 -22.80 13.21 -6.60
N TRP A 77 -21.64 12.74 -6.14
CA TRP A 77 -20.84 13.45 -5.13
C TRP A 77 -20.48 14.89 -5.55
N ARG A 78 -20.38 15.14 -6.87
CA ARG A 78 -20.10 16.48 -7.41
C ARG A 78 -21.25 17.47 -7.22
N ASP A 79 -22.47 16.96 -7.04
CA ASP A 79 -23.64 17.80 -6.74
C ASP A 79 -23.67 18.16 -5.25
N MET A 80 -23.02 17.36 -4.39
CA MET A 80 -22.90 17.60 -2.95
C MET A 80 -21.79 18.59 -2.60
N VAL A 81 -20.58 18.34 -3.11
CA VAL A 81 -19.36 19.02 -2.66
C VAL A 81 -18.50 19.47 -3.83
N ASN A 82 -17.83 20.60 -3.64
CA ASN A 82 -16.82 21.09 -4.56
C ASN A 82 -15.51 20.33 -4.36
N ILE A 83 -14.96 19.81 -5.45
CA ILE A 83 -13.65 19.15 -5.42
C ILE A 83 -12.58 20.25 -5.59
N PRO A 84 -11.75 20.51 -4.56
CA PRO A 84 -10.67 21.50 -4.66
C PRO A 84 -9.57 21.04 -5.62
N ASP A 85 -8.70 21.98 -6.02
CA ASP A 85 -7.52 21.65 -6.85
C ASP A 85 -6.55 20.71 -6.13
N TYR A 86 -6.49 20.83 -4.80
CA TYR A 86 -5.80 19.92 -3.89
C TYR A 86 -6.78 19.34 -2.89
N VAL A 87 -6.97 18.03 -2.91
CA VAL A 87 -7.70 17.31 -1.87
C VAL A 87 -6.70 17.00 -0.75
N LEU A 88 -6.92 17.59 0.42
CA LEU A 88 -6.04 17.48 1.59
C LEU A 88 -6.73 16.61 2.64
N ALA A 89 -6.42 15.31 2.63
CA ALA A 89 -6.85 14.40 3.69
C ALA A 89 -5.80 14.41 4.80
N PHE A 90 -6.20 14.30 6.07
CA PHE A 90 -5.25 14.38 7.18
C PHE A 90 -5.63 13.46 8.34
N HIS A 91 -4.63 13.10 9.12
CA HIS A 91 -4.75 12.45 10.42
C HIS A 91 -4.40 13.48 11.51
N SER A 92 -5.04 13.37 12.67
CA SER A 92 -4.82 14.27 13.81
C SER A 92 -4.03 13.55 14.91
N LYS A 93 -3.07 14.26 15.51
CA LYS A 93 -2.18 13.72 16.54
C LYS A 93 -2.98 13.11 17.70
N ALA A 94 -2.49 11.99 18.21
CA ALA A 94 -3.06 11.24 19.34
C ALA A 94 -4.49 10.69 19.09
N GLN A 95 -4.88 10.53 17.82
CA GLN A 95 -6.07 9.78 17.43
C GLN A 95 -5.71 8.39 16.86
N PRO A 96 -6.68 7.46 16.77
CA PRO A 96 -6.45 6.14 16.17
C PRO A 96 -6.02 6.23 14.69
N ALA A 97 -5.08 5.39 14.26
CA ALA A 97 -4.48 5.44 12.91
C ALA A 97 -5.48 5.30 11.74
N ASN A 98 -6.70 4.82 12.00
CA ASN A 98 -7.79 4.71 11.03
C ASN A 98 -8.69 5.96 10.96
N ALA A 99 -8.53 6.94 11.84
CA ALA A 99 -9.28 8.19 11.87
C ALA A 99 -8.69 9.22 10.90
N TRP A 100 -9.29 9.32 9.72
CA TRP A 100 -8.86 10.23 8.66
C TRP A 100 -9.94 11.23 8.33
N TYR A 101 -9.52 12.46 8.03
CA TYR A 101 -10.42 13.60 7.84
C TYR A 101 -10.19 14.28 6.50
N LEU A 102 -11.23 14.91 5.99
CA LEU A 102 -11.20 15.73 4.80
C LEU A 102 -12.18 16.89 4.96
N LEU A 103 -11.73 18.13 4.72
CA LEU A 103 -12.58 19.31 4.69
C LEU A 103 -12.94 19.67 3.25
N LEU A 104 -14.23 19.79 2.94
CA LEU A 104 -14.73 20.16 1.62
C LEU A 104 -15.74 21.31 1.72
N ASP A 105 -15.90 22.03 0.61
CA ASP A 105 -16.94 23.04 0.47
C ASP A 105 -18.21 22.39 -0.11
N ILE A 106 -19.36 22.75 0.44
CA ILE A 106 -20.67 22.34 -0.06
C ILE A 106 -20.93 23.09 -1.38
N ASN A 107 -21.30 22.35 -2.43
CA ASN A 107 -21.57 22.94 -3.75
C ASN A 107 -22.93 23.64 -3.76
N SER A 108 -23.98 22.95 -3.30
CA SER A 108 -25.31 23.51 -3.11
C SER A 108 -26.03 22.78 -1.98
N HIS A 109 -26.83 23.49 -1.18
CA HIS A 109 -27.61 22.85 -0.12
C HIS A 109 -28.57 21.77 -0.66
N ALA A 110 -29.25 22.07 -1.77
CA ALA A 110 -30.17 21.11 -2.39
C ALA A 110 -29.44 19.84 -2.89
N GLY A 111 -28.28 20.00 -3.54
CA GLY A 111 -27.48 18.86 -4.01
C GLY A 111 -26.86 18.06 -2.86
N PHE A 112 -26.45 18.75 -1.79
CA PHE A 112 -25.94 18.11 -0.58
C PHE A 112 -27.01 17.27 0.11
N GLU A 113 -28.20 17.81 0.36
CA GLU A 113 -29.32 17.07 0.96
C GLU A 113 -29.77 15.88 0.10
N ALA A 114 -29.86 16.06 -1.22
CA ALA A 114 -30.20 14.99 -2.14
C ALA A 114 -29.15 13.86 -2.10
N GLY A 115 -27.87 14.23 -2.02
CA GLY A 115 -26.78 13.27 -1.89
C GLY A 115 -26.77 12.55 -0.55
N LEU A 116 -27.00 13.24 0.57
CA LEU A 116 -27.11 12.61 1.89
C LEU A 116 -28.16 11.49 1.88
N LYS A 117 -29.35 11.75 1.31
CA LYS A 117 -30.42 10.76 1.16
C LYS A 117 -29.98 9.59 0.27
N LYS A 118 -29.40 9.89 -0.90
CA LYS A 118 -28.97 8.88 -1.85
C LYS A 118 -27.90 7.94 -1.30
N PHE A 119 -26.94 8.47 -0.56
CA PHE A 119 -25.83 7.69 0.01
C PHE A 119 -26.13 7.14 1.41
N GLY A 120 -27.38 7.23 1.88
CA GLY A 120 -27.82 6.62 3.13
C GLY A 120 -27.19 7.24 4.37
N PHE A 121 -27.01 8.56 4.38
CA PHE A 121 -26.61 9.29 5.58
C PHE A 121 -27.82 9.56 6.47
N GLU A 122 -27.74 9.10 7.71
CA GLU A 122 -28.70 9.40 8.77
C GLU A 122 -28.37 10.77 9.38
N LYS A 123 -29.39 11.60 9.59
CA LYS A 123 -29.24 12.88 10.30
C LYS A 123 -29.23 12.62 11.80
N LEU A 124 -28.15 13.01 12.48
CA LEU A 124 -27.99 12.88 13.93
C LEU A 124 -28.40 14.17 14.66
N SER A 125 -28.03 15.33 14.09
CA SER A 125 -28.39 16.66 14.60
C SER A 125 -28.51 17.66 13.44
N SER A 126 -28.67 18.96 13.71
CA SER A 126 -28.73 19.97 12.65
C SER A 126 -27.47 19.99 11.78
N ASN A 127 -26.32 19.67 12.37
CA ASN A 127 -25.01 19.84 11.75
C ASN A 127 -24.27 18.51 11.57
N GLU A 128 -24.87 17.37 11.95
CA GLU A 128 -24.17 16.10 12.01
C GLU A 128 -24.93 14.99 11.29
N PHE A 129 -24.20 14.22 10.49
CA PHE A 129 -24.74 13.12 9.70
C PHE A 129 -23.78 11.94 9.73
N ALA A 130 -24.30 10.72 9.66
CA ALA A 130 -23.45 9.53 9.63
C ALA A 130 -24.00 8.47 8.66
N SER A 131 -23.09 7.78 7.97
CA SER A 131 -23.41 6.59 7.19
C SER A 131 -22.75 5.38 7.84
N LYS A 132 -23.57 4.52 8.46
CA LYS A 132 -23.09 3.29 9.12
C LYS A 132 -22.43 2.34 8.12
N THR A 133 -23.01 2.24 6.91
CA THR A 133 -22.50 1.37 5.84
C THR A 133 -21.16 1.86 5.30
N ALA A 134 -20.98 3.17 5.13
CA ALA A 134 -19.72 3.73 4.65
C ALA A 134 -18.67 3.91 5.76
N GLY A 135 -19.09 3.92 7.03
CA GLY A 135 -18.20 4.26 8.15
C GLY A 135 -17.70 5.70 8.09
N ILE A 136 -18.57 6.62 7.65
CA ILE A 136 -18.27 8.05 7.47
C ILE A 136 -19.17 8.89 8.36
N TYR A 137 -18.57 9.84 9.07
CA TYR A 137 -19.23 10.86 9.85
C TYR A 137 -19.00 12.24 9.22
N LEU A 138 -20.04 13.06 9.13
CA LEU A 138 -20.00 14.41 8.56
C LEU A 138 -20.36 15.43 9.62
N PHE A 139 -19.54 16.48 9.75
CA PHE A 139 -19.84 17.66 10.54
C PHE A 139 -19.93 18.88 9.61
N VAL A 140 -21.09 19.51 9.57
CA VAL A 140 -21.41 20.65 8.70
C VAL A 140 -21.32 21.95 9.49
N ASN A 141 -20.63 22.94 8.93
CA ASN A 141 -20.57 24.29 9.48
C ASN A 141 -20.63 25.31 8.32
N ASN A 142 -21.76 26.02 8.21
CA ASN A 142 -22.07 26.88 7.06
C ASN A 142 -21.91 26.10 5.74
N ASP A 143 -21.14 26.64 4.79
CA ASP A 143 -20.89 26.03 3.48
C ASP A 143 -19.74 25.02 3.49
N LYS A 144 -19.32 24.53 4.66
CA LYS A 144 -18.22 23.57 4.81
C LYS A 144 -18.69 22.27 5.45
N VAL A 145 -18.10 21.16 5.01
CA VAL A 145 -18.31 19.85 5.60
C VAL A 145 -16.97 19.19 5.91
N LEU A 146 -16.78 18.83 7.18
CA LEU A 146 -15.70 17.98 7.63
C LEU A 146 -16.19 16.52 7.56
N ALA A 147 -15.60 15.74 6.68
CA ALA A 147 -15.84 14.30 6.59
C ALA A 147 -14.74 13.55 7.35
N GLY A 148 -15.12 12.69 8.28
CA GLY A 148 -14.22 11.81 9.02
C GLY A 148 -14.55 10.34 8.78
N LYS A 149 -13.52 9.51 8.61
CA LYS A 149 -13.64 8.05 8.72
C LYS A 149 -13.77 7.70 10.20
N ALA A 150 -15.01 7.70 10.69
CA ALA A 150 -15.36 7.49 12.08
C ALA A 150 -16.75 6.86 12.15
N ARG A 151 -16.96 5.99 13.14
CA ARG A 151 -18.32 5.52 13.46
C ARG A 151 -19.00 6.53 14.39
N VAL A 152 -20.29 6.34 14.65
CA VAL A 152 -21.07 7.25 15.52
C VAL A 152 -20.50 7.26 16.93
N GLU A 153 -19.99 6.13 17.40
CA GLU A 153 -19.35 5.98 18.71
C GLU A 153 -18.07 6.85 18.83
N ASP A 154 -17.40 7.10 17.71
CA ASP A 154 -16.16 7.88 17.60
C ASP A 154 -16.41 9.37 17.27
N SER A 155 -17.67 9.82 17.31
CA SER A 155 -18.08 11.19 16.96
C SER A 155 -17.32 12.29 17.71
N SER A 156 -16.86 12.01 18.93
CA SER A 156 -16.07 12.93 19.75
C SER A 156 -14.76 13.35 19.08
N LEU A 157 -14.11 12.44 18.35
CA LEU A 157 -12.87 12.71 17.61
C LEU A 157 -13.13 13.71 16.48
N VAL A 158 -14.23 13.52 15.73
CA VAL A 158 -14.63 14.43 14.65
C VAL A 158 -15.00 15.80 15.21
N ARG A 159 -15.75 15.84 16.32
CA ARG A 159 -16.11 17.10 17.00
C ARG A 159 -14.89 17.85 17.52
N GLN A 160 -13.87 17.16 18.02
CA GLN A 160 -12.62 17.78 18.45
C GLN A 160 -11.91 18.48 17.27
N VAL A 161 -11.79 17.80 16.14
CA VAL A 161 -11.21 18.37 14.91
C VAL A 161 -12.07 19.53 14.38
N ALA A 162 -13.39 19.37 14.40
CA ALA A 162 -14.33 20.42 13.99
C ALA A 162 -14.20 21.67 14.87
N LYS A 163 -14.08 21.51 16.19
CA LYS A 163 -13.87 22.61 17.13
C LYS A 163 -12.57 23.35 16.81
N GLU A 164 -11.48 22.63 16.56
CA GLU A 164 -10.19 23.22 16.23
C GLU A 164 -10.24 24.05 14.93
N LEU A 165 -10.86 23.49 13.87
CA LEU A 165 -10.98 24.14 12.57
C LEU A 165 -11.94 25.33 12.57
N PHE A 166 -13.12 25.16 13.16
CA PHE A 166 -14.23 26.10 12.99
C PHE A 166 -14.36 27.10 14.13
N THR A 167 -14.11 26.68 15.37
CA THR A 167 -14.24 27.53 16.56
C THR A 167 -12.92 28.18 16.91
N GLU A 168 -11.86 27.38 17.07
CA GLU A 168 -10.54 27.86 17.50
C GLU A 168 -9.74 28.48 16.34
N LYS A 169 -10.10 28.14 15.09
CA LYS A 169 -9.44 28.60 13.86
C LYS A 169 -7.93 28.35 13.88
N LYS A 170 -7.54 27.20 14.43
CA LYS A 170 -6.14 26.75 14.48
C LYS A 170 -5.88 25.87 13.26
N PHE A 171 -4.95 26.31 12.43
CA PHE A 171 -4.63 25.68 11.16
C PHE A 171 -3.15 25.29 11.13
N ILE A 172 -2.82 24.30 10.30
CA ILE A 172 -1.44 23.92 10.04
C ILE A 172 -0.63 25.12 9.51
N SER A 173 0.68 25.13 9.77
CA SER A 173 1.54 26.14 9.20
C SER A 173 1.55 26.06 7.68
N ARG A 174 1.35 27.20 7.01
CA ARG A 174 1.43 27.28 5.54
C ARG A 174 2.76 26.76 5.00
N LYS A 175 3.87 27.02 5.70
CA LYS A 175 5.21 26.55 5.32
C LYS A 175 5.33 25.03 5.35
N GLU A 176 4.66 24.37 6.29
CA GLU A 176 4.68 22.91 6.41
C GLU A 176 3.92 22.27 5.26
N LEU A 177 2.70 22.74 5.01
CA LEU A 177 1.86 22.24 3.93
C LEU A 177 2.45 22.55 2.55
N GLN A 178 3.09 23.71 2.38
CA GLN A 178 3.77 24.10 1.14
C GLN A 178 4.77 23.04 0.67
N LYS A 179 5.48 22.36 1.58
CA LYS A 179 6.43 21.30 1.19
C LYS A 179 5.75 20.15 0.42
N ALA A 180 4.55 19.75 0.84
CA ALA A 180 3.77 18.71 0.17
C ALA A 180 3.27 19.18 -1.22
N ILE A 181 2.87 20.44 -1.31
CA ILE A 181 2.41 21.06 -2.56
C ILE A 181 3.56 21.25 -3.56
N ASP A 182 4.73 21.70 -3.09
CA ASP A 182 5.92 21.95 -3.90
C ASP A 182 6.61 20.67 -4.38
N ALA A 183 6.27 19.53 -3.78
CA ALA A 183 6.71 18.22 -4.23
C ALA A 183 6.26 17.91 -5.67
N LYS A 184 5.31 18.68 -6.22
CA LYS A 184 4.88 18.61 -7.63
C LYS A 184 4.59 17.16 -8.05
N SER A 185 3.88 16.44 -7.19
CA SER A 185 3.54 15.04 -7.40
C SER A 185 2.03 14.83 -7.56
N HIS A 186 1.60 13.69 -8.11
CA HIS A 186 0.18 13.34 -8.15
C HIS A 186 -0.40 13.18 -6.75
N LEU A 187 0.39 12.59 -5.85
CA LEU A 187 0.07 12.40 -4.44
C LEU A 187 1.34 12.68 -3.62
N ALA A 188 1.22 13.51 -2.59
CA ALA A 188 2.26 13.72 -1.58
C ALA A 188 1.71 13.38 -0.20
N VAL A 189 2.46 12.61 0.57
CA VAL A 189 2.23 12.35 1.99
C VAL A 189 3.27 13.11 2.78
N TYR A 190 2.80 14.09 3.55
CA TYR A 190 3.55 14.80 4.55
C TYR A 190 3.40 14.08 5.88
N VAL A 191 4.51 13.87 6.59
CA VAL A 191 4.52 13.35 7.96
C VAL A 191 5.27 14.35 8.82
N ALA A 192 4.61 14.89 9.85
CA ALA A 192 5.20 15.83 10.78
C ALA A 192 6.39 15.20 11.52
N SER A 193 7.30 16.05 12.03
CA SER A 193 8.33 15.57 12.95
C SER A 193 7.67 14.99 14.19
N ASN A 194 8.25 13.91 14.69
CA ASN A 194 7.76 13.19 15.84
C ASN A 194 8.90 12.40 16.48
N ASP A 195 8.57 11.58 17.46
CA ASP A 195 9.48 10.67 18.13
C ASP A 195 10.29 9.74 17.19
N LEU A 196 9.85 9.52 15.95
CA LEU A 196 10.54 8.72 14.93
C LEU A 196 11.39 9.56 13.98
N LEU A 197 11.02 10.83 13.75
CA LEU A 197 11.55 11.68 12.68
C LEU A 197 12.03 13.02 13.22
N GLN A 198 13.32 13.34 12.98
CA GLN A 198 13.91 14.63 13.37
C GLN A 198 13.24 15.80 12.65
N GLU A 199 12.91 15.59 11.38
CA GLU A 199 12.29 16.59 10.51
C GLU A 199 11.07 15.99 9.81
N THR A 200 10.28 16.87 9.19
CA THR A 200 9.18 16.46 8.30
C THR A 200 9.65 15.46 7.24
N GLY A 201 8.97 14.32 7.17
CA GLY A 201 9.12 13.35 6.08
C GLY A 201 8.16 13.67 4.92
N ILE A 202 8.60 13.38 3.69
CA ILE A 202 7.75 13.50 2.50
C ILE A 202 7.88 12.25 1.67
N VAL A 203 6.75 11.66 1.31
CA VAL A 203 6.63 10.57 0.34
C VAL A 203 5.75 11.04 -0.80
N THR A 204 6.21 10.84 -2.02
CA THR A 204 5.47 11.18 -3.23
C THR A 204 5.12 9.92 -3.98
N ALA A 205 3.97 9.92 -4.64
CA ALA A 205 3.60 8.93 -5.64
C ALA A 205 3.23 9.65 -6.93
N ASN A 206 3.86 9.21 -8.03
CA ASN A 206 3.61 9.72 -9.37
C ASN A 206 3.29 8.56 -10.29
N PHE A 207 2.29 8.72 -11.16
CA PHE A 207 1.93 7.69 -12.12
C PHE A 207 2.04 8.18 -13.55
N ASP A 208 2.25 7.22 -14.45
CA ASP A 208 2.10 7.38 -15.89
C ASP A 208 1.20 6.24 -16.43
N LYS A 209 1.22 5.99 -17.74
CA LYS A 209 0.45 4.91 -18.37
C LYS A 209 0.89 3.49 -18.00
N GLU A 210 2.10 3.33 -17.47
CA GLU A 210 2.80 2.06 -17.28
C GLU A 210 3.16 1.77 -15.82
N LYS A 211 3.36 2.79 -14.99
CA LYS A 211 3.83 2.59 -13.62
C LYS A 211 3.37 3.66 -12.64
N ILE A 212 3.40 3.31 -11.36
CA ILE A 212 3.34 4.22 -10.22
C ILE A 212 4.72 4.19 -9.56
N LYS A 213 5.39 5.33 -9.50
CA LYS A 213 6.67 5.53 -8.80
C LYS A 213 6.41 6.16 -7.45
N ILE A 214 6.91 5.54 -6.40
CA ILE A 214 6.91 6.03 -5.03
C ILE A 214 8.33 6.47 -4.70
N ALA A 215 8.48 7.67 -4.16
CA ALA A 215 9.78 8.19 -3.73
C ALA A 215 9.59 9.04 -2.47
N GLY A 216 10.39 8.81 -1.44
CA GLY A 216 10.33 9.59 -0.22
C GLY A 216 11.65 9.64 0.52
N THR A 217 11.73 10.61 1.43
CA THR A 217 12.91 10.84 2.25
C THR A 217 12.49 11.09 3.69
N PHE A 218 13.17 10.42 4.61
CA PHE A 218 12.97 10.57 6.05
C PHE A 218 14.31 10.78 6.75
N ILE A 219 14.32 11.59 7.80
CA ILE A 219 15.47 11.75 8.69
C ILE A 219 15.06 11.15 10.02
N PRO A 220 15.43 9.88 10.31
CA PRO A 220 15.04 9.23 11.55
C PRO A 220 15.72 9.90 12.75
N ASP A 221 15.07 9.87 13.92
CA ASP A 221 15.70 10.32 15.16
C ASP A 221 17.04 9.60 15.41
N LYS A 222 18.02 10.30 16.00
CA LYS A 222 19.38 9.79 16.23
C LYS A 222 19.44 8.51 17.06
N ARG A 223 18.40 8.22 17.86
CA ARG A 223 18.28 6.96 18.60
C ARG A 223 18.03 5.73 17.71
N TYR A 224 17.60 5.93 16.46
CA TYR A 224 17.40 4.87 15.50
C TYR A 224 18.58 4.80 14.54
N SER A 225 19.36 3.72 14.65
CA SER A 225 20.40 3.38 13.69
C SER A 225 19.89 2.35 12.70
N PHE A 226 20.36 2.49 11.47
CA PHE A 226 20.12 1.55 10.38
C PHE A 226 21.45 1.19 9.75
N LYS A 227 21.53 -0.03 9.24
CA LYS A 227 22.69 -0.52 8.49
C LYS A 227 22.18 -1.10 7.19
N GLU A 228 22.86 -0.77 6.09
CA GLU A 228 22.60 -1.39 4.81
C GLU A 228 23.35 -2.72 4.69
N GLU A 229 22.77 -3.64 3.95
CA GLU A 229 23.37 -4.90 3.53
C GLU A 229 23.25 -5.03 2.00
N ASN A 230 24.17 -5.74 1.36
CA ASN A 230 24.01 -6.09 -0.04
C ASN A 230 23.23 -7.41 -0.17
N PHE A 231 21.98 -7.35 -0.61
CA PHE A 231 21.15 -8.51 -0.83
C PHE A 231 21.35 -9.04 -2.25
N ILE A 232 21.85 -10.27 -2.36
CA ILE A 232 22.01 -10.98 -3.62
C ILE A 232 20.77 -11.87 -3.83
N TYR A 233 20.12 -11.77 -4.98
CA TYR A 233 18.87 -12.49 -5.23
C TYR A 233 18.65 -12.88 -6.71
N PRO A 234 17.77 -13.87 -6.97
CA PRO A 234 17.35 -14.22 -8.33
C PRO A 234 16.20 -13.33 -8.82
N SER A 235 16.42 -12.59 -9.90
CA SER A 235 15.42 -11.75 -10.58
C SER A 235 14.23 -12.58 -11.11
N GLY A 236 14.45 -13.87 -11.33
CA GLY A 236 13.45 -14.85 -11.74
C GLY A 236 12.50 -15.34 -10.64
N SER A 237 12.58 -14.85 -9.40
CA SER A 237 11.71 -15.33 -8.31
C SER A 237 10.32 -14.68 -8.31
N LEU A 238 9.34 -15.39 -7.70
CA LEU A 238 8.00 -14.88 -7.45
C LEU A 238 8.02 -13.74 -6.42
N CYS A 239 8.72 -13.92 -5.30
CA CYS A 239 8.88 -12.90 -4.28
C CYS A 239 10.28 -12.95 -3.66
N VAL A 240 10.87 -11.78 -3.47
CA VAL A 240 12.11 -11.62 -2.72
C VAL A 240 11.90 -10.55 -1.66
N LEU A 241 12.30 -10.85 -0.44
CA LEU A 241 12.31 -9.93 0.69
C LEU A 241 13.71 -9.97 1.32
N GLY A 242 14.26 -8.81 1.65
CA GLY A 242 15.50 -8.68 2.40
C GLY A 242 15.35 -7.56 3.43
N CYS A 243 15.80 -7.77 4.66
CA CYS A 243 15.89 -6.72 5.66
C CYS A 243 17.12 -6.88 6.54
N THR A 244 17.69 -5.76 6.98
CA THR A 244 18.75 -5.78 7.98
C THR A 244 18.16 -5.88 9.38
N GLN A 245 18.96 -6.38 10.33
CA GLN A 245 18.54 -6.46 11.72
C GLN A 245 18.20 -5.05 12.23
N PRO A 246 16.94 -4.79 12.63
CA PRO A 246 16.58 -3.50 13.20
C PRO A 246 17.28 -3.29 14.54
N SER A 247 17.66 -2.04 14.81
CA SER A 247 18.11 -1.63 16.14
C SER A 247 17.03 -1.92 17.19
N PRO A 248 17.38 -2.11 18.48
CA PRO A 248 16.40 -2.44 19.52
C PRO A 248 15.24 -1.44 19.58
N ALA A 249 15.55 -0.16 19.38
CA ALA A 249 14.56 0.92 19.36
C ALA A 249 13.54 0.76 18.22
N VAL A 250 13.98 0.42 17.00
CA VAL A 250 13.07 0.15 15.87
C VAL A 250 12.30 -1.16 16.09
N PHE A 251 12.98 -2.20 16.56
CA PHE A 251 12.38 -3.51 16.77
C PHE A 251 11.23 -3.49 17.79
N ASN A 252 11.34 -2.65 18.82
CA ASN A 252 10.29 -2.47 19.83
C ASN A 252 9.04 -1.72 19.32
N LEU A 253 9.10 -1.09 18.15
CA LEU A 253 7.91 -0.48 17.50
C LEU A 253 7.05 -1.53 16.79
N LEU A 254 7.56 -2.73 16.55
CA LEU A 254 6.84 -3.77 15.84
C LEU A 254 5.79 -4.44 16.72
N ASN A 255 4.68 -4.88 16.12
CA ASN A 255 3.70 -5.72 16.80
C ASN A 255 4.22 -7.16 16.91
N LYS A 256 5.07 -7.40 17.92
CA LYS A 256 5.74 -8.68 18.16
C LYS A 256 4.74 -9.83 18.29
N SER A 257 3.62 -9.62 19.00
CA SER A 257 2.61 -10.67 19.20
C SER A 257 1.98 -11.18 17.90
N SER A 258 1.64 -10.25 16.99
CA SER A 258 1.08 -10.60 15.69
C SER A 258 2.11 -11.30 14.82
N LEU A 259 3.35 -10.81 14.82
CA LEU A 259 4.43 -11.41 14.04
C LEU A 259 4.77 -12.82 14.55
N SER A 260 4.87 -13.01 15.86
CA SER A 260 5.17 -14.32 16.44
C SER A 260 4.10 -15.34 16.09
N ARG A 261 2.82 -14.93 16.12
CA ARG A 261 1.70 -15.79 15.70
C ARG A 261 1.80 -16.15 14.22
N SER A 262 2.04 -15.17 13.34
CA SER A 262 2.13 -15.40 11.90
C SER A 262 3.32 -16.30 11.52
N LEU A 263 4.45 -16.19 12.23
CA LEU A 263 5.64 -17.00 11.97
C LEU A 263 5.65 -18.33 12.73
N SER A 264 4.70 -18.56 13.65
CA SER A 264 4.68 -19.71 14.56
C SER A 264 5.99 -19.88 15.37
N MET A 265 6.66 -18.76 15.63
CA MET A 265 7.96 -18.64 16.31
C MET A 265 7.98 -17.36 17.14
N ASP A 266 8.74 -17.34 18.23
CA ASP A 266 8.96 -16.12 18.99
C ASP A 266 9.93 -15.19 18.24
N VAL A 267 9.45 -14.00 17.86
CA VAL A 267 10.26 -13.03 17.13
C VAL A 267 11.46 -12.53 17.94
N ASP A 268 11.38 -12.43 19.27
CA ASP A 268 12.52 -11.98 20.07
C ASP A 268 13.68 -13.01 20.01
N SER A 269 13.34 -14.29 19.82
CA SER A 269 14.30 -15.40 19.70
C SER A 269 14.88 -15.55 18.28
N VAL A 270 14.18 -15.03 17.27
CA VAL A 270 14.65 -15.05 15.87
C VAL A 270 15.39 -13.77 15.50
N PHE A 271 14.90 -12.62 15.97
CA PHE A 271 15.43 -11.29 15.66
C PHE A 271 16.44 -10.78 16.70
N ILE A 272 17.46 -11.61 16.97
CA ILE A 272 18.50 -11.29 17.94
C ILE A 272 19.50 -10.26 17.40
N GLN A 273 20.07 -9.44 18.28
CA GLN A 273 20.93 -8.31 17.89
C GLN A 273 22.30 -8.73 17.32
N SER A 274 22.71 -10.00 17.50
CA SER A 274 23.89 -10.56 16.83
C SER A 274 23.66 -10.87 15.35
N ASN A 275 22.40 -10.85 14.89
CA ASN A 275 22.08 -11.00 13.48
C ASN A 275 22.36 -9.71 12.71
N THR A 276 22.67 -9.86 11.44
CA THR A 276 22.98 -8.77 10.51
C THR A 276 21.84 -8.59 9.52
N SER A 277 21.31 -9.68 8.95
CA SER A 277 20.26 -9.60 7.93
C SER A 277 19.42 -10.87 7.82
N TYR A 278 18.25 -10.69 7.21
CA TYR A 278 17.29 -11.73 6.88
C TYR A 278 16.94 -11.62 5.40
N SER A 279 16.81 -12.74 4.71
CA SER A 279 16.29 -12.74 3.34
C SER A 279 15.38 -13.93 3.07
N LEU A 280 14.28 -13.69 2.37
CA LEU A 280 13.35 -14.70 1.89
C LEU A 280 13.36 -14.65 0.37
N ASN A 281 13.62 -15.79 -0.25
CA ASN A 281 13.40 -16.01 -1.66
C ASN A 281 12.29 -17.05 -1.85
N LEU A 282 11.12 -16.61 -2.30
CA LEU A 282 10.05 -17.48 -2.80
C LEU A 282 10.20 -17.56 -4.32
N GLN A 283 10.74 -18.68 -4.81
CA GLN A 283 11.01 -18.90 -6.23
C GLN A 283 9.72 -18.96 -7.03
N GLU A 284 8.81 -19.85 -6.63
CA GLU A 284 7.54 -20.11 -7.30
C GLU A 284 6.61 -20.92 -6.38
N ILE A 285 5.36 -21.14 -6.82
CA ILE A 285 4.43 -22.07 -6.20
C ILE A 285 4.27 -23.24 -7.17
N LYS A 286 4.76 -24.43 -6.79
CA LYS A 286 4.76 -25.63 -7.63
C LYS A 286 3.49 -26.43 -7.42
N GLU A 287 2.96 -26.99 -8.49
CA GLU A 287 1.93 -28.03 -8.38
C GLU A 287 2.59 -29.40 -8.26
N ARG A 288 2.19 -30.15 -7.23
CA ARG A 288 2.54 -31.56 -7.05
C ARG A 288 1.27 -32.37 -7.08
N THR A 289 1.24 -33.36 -7.96
CA THR A 289 0.19 -34.37 -8.00
C THR A 289 0.48 -35.43 -6.95
N ASP A 290 -0.45 -35.61 -6.02
CA ASP A 290 -0.46 -36.67 -5.03
C ASP A 290 -1.62 -37.63 -5.36
N SER A 291 -1.45 -38.92 -5.10
CA SER A 291 -2.48 -39.92 -5.38
C SER A 291 -2.79 -40.70 -4.11
N ALA A 292 -4.05 -40.72 -3.72
CA ALA A 292 -4.55 -41.49 -2.60
C ALA A 292 -5.40 -42.66 -3.11
N ILE A 293 -5.12 -43.86 -2.62
CA ILE A 293 -6.01 -45.01 -2.83
C ILE A 293 -7.14 -44.87 -1.82
N THR A 294 -8.34 -44.64 -2.34
CA THR A 294 -9.58 -44.69 -1.57
C THR A 294 -10.35 -45.94 -1.97
N TYR A 295 -11.41 -46.26 -1.23
CA TYR A 295 -12.25 -47.41 -1.56
C TYR A 295 -13.69 -46.94 -1.69
N THR A 296 -14.35 -47.39 -2.75
CA THR A 296 -15.80 -47.24 -2.94
C THR A 296 -16.45 -48.60 -3.00
N TYR A 297 -17.77 -48.66 -3.00
CA TYR A 297 -18.51 -49.90 -3.20
C TYR A 297 -19.07 -49.92 -4.62
N ASP A 298 -19.01 -51.07 -5.29
CA ASP A 298 -19.75 -51.32 -6.53
C ASP A 298 -21.24 -51.61 -6.24
N ASP A 299 -22.02 -51.84 -7.30
CA ASP A 299 -23.47 -52.08 -7.20
C ASP A 299 -23.79 -53.39 -6.45
N GLU A 300 -22.82 -54.31 -6.37
CA GLU A 300 -22.86 -55.55 -5.60
C GLU A 300 -22.30 -55.40 -4.17
N PHE A 301 -22.02 -54.17 -3.71
CA PHE A 301 -21.44 -53.85 -2.40
C PHE A 301 -20.04 -54.45 -2.14
N ASN A 302 -19.27 -54.77 -3.19
CA ASN A 302 -17.87 -55.12 -3.05
C ASN A 302 -17.00 -53.86 -2.95
N LYS A 303 -15.98 -53.92 -2.09
CA LYS A 303 -15.04 -52.83 -1.89
C LYS A 303 -14.06 -52.77 -3.08
N VAL A 304 -14.17 -51.74 -3.91
CA VAL A 304 -13.30 -51.50 -5.08
C VAL A 304 -12.34 -50.34 -4.84
N GLU A 305 -11.08 -50.52 -5.24
CA GLU A 305 -10.06 -49.47 -5.17
C GLU A 305 -10.39 -48.33 -6.14
N LYS A 306 -10.31 -47.10 -5.63
CA LYS A 306 -10.48 -45.88 -6.40
C LYS A 306 -9.28 -44.97 -6.17
N LEU A 307 -8.49 -44.78 -7.22
CA LEU A 307 -7.40 -43.83 -7.24
C LEU A 307 -7.96 -42.40 -7.29
N VAL A 308 -7.70 -41.62 -6.24
CA VAL A 308 -8.05 -40.20 -6.17
C VAL A 308 -6.77 -39.38 -6.36
N VAL A 309 -6.74 -38.62 -7.45
CA VAL A 309 -5.62 -37.74 -7.79
C VAL A 309 -5.89 -36.34 -7.24
N ASN A 310 -5.02 -35.87 -6.35
CA ASN A 310 -5.09 -34.55 -5.72
C ASN A 310 -3.92 -33.68 -6.19
N ASN A 311 -4.19 -32.50 -6.73
CA ASN A 311 -3.15 -31.52 -7.04
C ASN A 311 -2.96 -30.56 -5.86
N ILE A 312 -1.77 -30.59 -5.28
CA ILE A 312 -1.38 -29.76 -4.14
C ILE A 312 -0.45 -28.65 -4.63
N GLN A 313 -0.66 -27.42 -4.18
CA GLN A 313 0.22 -26.29 -4.46
C GLN A 313 1.17 -26.06 -3.28
N GLU A 314 2.48 -26.17 -3.53
CA GLU A 314 3.53 -26.05 -2.51
C GLU A 314 4.49 -24.90 -2.84
N PRO A 315 4.85 -24.04 -1.87
CA PRO A 315 5.82 -22.98 -2.11
C PRO A 315 7.24 -23.55 -2.24
N SER A 316 7.98 -23.07 -3.24
CA SER A 316 9.41 -23.32 -3.39
C SER A 316 10.17 -22.12 -2.85
N PHE A 317 10.79 -22.24 -1.67
CA PHE A 317 11.42 -21.10 -1.01
C PHE A 317 12.73 -21.43 -0.28
N SER A 318 13.51 -20.38 -0.01
CA SER A 318 14.61 -20.39 0.93
C SER A 318 14.60 -19.12 1.76
N PHE A 319 14.71 -19.27 3.08
CA PHE A 319 14.86 -18.20 4.04
C PHE A 319 16.27 -18.26 4.66
N PHE A 320 16.97 -17.15 4.70
CA PHE A 320 18.31 -17.02 5.27
C PHE A 320 18.30 -16.06 6.44
N ILE A 321 19.07 -16.41 7.46
CA ILE A 321 19.41 -15.55 8.57
C ILE A 321 20.93 -15.49 8.63
N ASN A 322 21.48 -14.28 8.55
CA ASN A 322 22.90 -14.03 8.62
C ASN A 322 23.23 -13.22 9.87
N GLY A 323 24.36 -13.49 10.50
CA GLY A 323 24.77 -12.84 11.75
C GLY A 323 26.21 -13.17 12.13
N GLN A 324 26.64 -12.64 13.27
CA GLN A 324 27.94 -12.97 13.85
C GLN A 324 27.95 -14.36 14.49
N ASN A 325 26.84 -14.74 15.13
CA ASN A 325 26.64 -16.07 15.70
C ASN A 325 25.17 -16.46 15.56
N ILE A 326 24.91 -17.49 14.76
CA ILE A 326 23.55 -17.95 14.46
C ILE A 326 23.08 -19.12 15.34
N SER A 327 23.99 -19.68 16.16
CA SER A 327 23.66 -20.80 17.04
C SER A 327 22.49 -20.50 17.99
N PRO A 328 22.36 -19.31 18.61
CA PRO A 328 21.22 -19.04 19.50
C PRO A 328 19.86 -19.22 18.82
N VAL A 329 19.73 -18.85 17.54
CA VAL A 329 18.49 -19.03 16.78
C VAL A 329 18.22 -20.52 16.54
N TYR A 330 19.23 -21.26 16.09
CA TYR A 330 19.09 -22.70 15.87
C TYR A 330 18.75 -23.46 17.16
N ASP A 331 19.46 -23.15 18.24
CA ASP A 331 19.27 -23.81 19.53
C ASP A 331 17.89 -23.47 20.10
N TYR A 332 17.39 -22.25 19.86
CA TYR A 332 15.99 -21.90 20.14
C TYR A 332 15.02 -22.82 19.37
N LEU A 333 15.22 -22.99 18.07
CA LEU A 333 14.35 -23.84 17.24
C LEU A 333 14.36 -25.29 17.74
N GLN A 334 15.54 -25.82 18.09
CA GLN A 334 15.67 -27.17 18.64
C GLN A 334 15.00 -27.31 20.01
N ARG A 335 15.28 -26.42 20.96
CA ARG A 335 14.71 -26.45 22.33
C ARG A 335 13.19 -26.28 22.34
N ASN A 336 12.62 -25.61 21.35
CA ASN A 336 11.18 -25.36 21.25
C ASN A 336 10.46 -26.36 20.32
N ASN A 337 11.08 -27.52 20.04
CA ASN A 337 10.53 -28.58 19.18
C ASN A 337 10.04 -28.04 17.83
N LYS A 338 10.78 -27.08 17.26
CA LYS A 338 10.55 -26.55 15.91
C LYS A 338 11.35 -27.32 14.87
N LEU A 339 12.28 -28.15 15.32
CA LEU A 339 13.11 -29.02 14.49
C LEU A 339 12.88 -30.49 14.88
N GLU A 340 12.85 -31.34 13.87
CA GLU A 340 12.88 -32.80 14.02
C GLU A 340 14.07 -33.36 13.27
N SER A 341 15.02 -33.98 13.98
CA SER A 341 16.20 -34.58 13.37
C SER A 341 15.83 -35.87 12.66
N THR A 342 16.08 -35.92 11.34
CA THR A 342 15.87 -37.11 10.51
C THR A 342 17.18 -37.51 9.83
N ALA A 343 17.22 -38.70 9.21
CA ALA A 343 18.38 -39.13 8.41
C ALA A 343 18.76 -38.13 7.29
N ASN A 344 17.80 -37.32 6.82
CA ASN A 344 17.97 -36.35 5.74
C ASN A 344 18.29 -34.92 6.26
N GLY A 345 18.46 -34.76 7.58
CA GLY A 345 18.70 -33.48 8.26
C GLY A 345 17.52 -33.03 9.11
N ASP A 346 17.66 -31.84 9.71
CA ASP A 346 16.68 -31.28 10.64
C ASP A 346 15.50 -30.65 9.89
N VAL A 347 14.34 -31.29 10.02
CA VAL A 347 13.09 -30.86 9.41
C VAL A 347 12.51 -29.69 10.20
N PHE A 348 12.18 -28.60 9.51
CA PHE A 348 11.56 -27.42 10.10
C PHE A 348 10.03 -27.59 10.13
N LEU A 349 9.50 -27.81 11.32
CA LEU A 349 8.09 -28.13 11.57
C LEU A 349 7.10 -26.95 11.41
N PRO A 350 7.47 -25.67 11.63
CA PRO A 350 6.53 -24.55 11.50
C PRO A 350 5.98 -24.27 10.09
N MET A 351 6.49 -24.94 9.05
CA MET A 351 6.00 -24.79 7.67
C MET A 351 5.21 -26.03 7.24
N PRO A 352 3.88 -26.09 7.44
CA PRO A 352 3.10 -27.29 7.13
C PRO A 352 2.83 -27.48 5.63
N LEU A 353 3.00 -26.43 4.82
CA LEU A 353 2.67 -26.45 3.40
C LEU A 353 3.68 -27.20 2.54
N VAL A 354 4.92 -27.34 3.02
CA VAL A 354 6.00 -27.99 2.28
C VAL A 354 7.09 -28.43 3.26
N ARG A 355 7.59 -29.65 3.08
CA ARG A 355 8.70 -30.15 3.89
C ARG A 355 9.91 -29.23 3.73
N SER A 356 10.38 -28.67 4.82
CA SER A 356 11.48 -27.71 4.82
C SER A 356 12.58 -28.19 5.75
N TYR A 357 13.83 -27.84 5.46
CA TYR A 357 14.98 -28.23 6.26
C TYR A 357 15.70 -27.01 6.80
N CYS A 358 16.03 -27.03 8.08
CA CYS A 358 16.89 -26.06 8.72
C CYS A 358 18.34 -26.54 8.65
N ARG A 359 19.27 -25.67 8.23
CA ARG A 359 20.70 -25.99 8.13
C ARG A 359 21.54 -24.81 8.59
N LYS A 360 22.48 -25.06 9.52
CA LYS A 360 23.61 -24.14 9.76
C LYS A 360 24.56 -24.26 8.56
N ARG A 361 24.68 -23.21 7.76
CA ARG A 361 25.57 -23.15 6.59
C ARG A 361 27.01 -22.83 7.01
N SER A 362 27.13 -22.00 8.04
CA SER A 362 28.36 -21.60 8.72
C SER A 362 27.99 -21.15 10.14
N GLU A 363 28.98 -20.74 10.94
CA GLU A 363 28.73 -20.08 12.23
C GLU A 363 27.91 -18.78 12.10
N SER A 364 27.99 -18.15 10.92
CA SER A 364 27.39 -16.85 10.61
C SER A 364 26.10 -16.93 9.77
N SER A 365 25.67 -18.12 9.34
CA SER A 365 24.54 -18.24 8.42
C SER A 365 23.70 -19.50 8.67
N LEU A 366 22.39 -19.32 8.72
CA LEU A 366 21.39 -20.36 8.84
C LEU A 366 20.39 -20.24 7.70
N SER A 367 20.01 -21.38 7.11
CA SER A 367 19.01 -21.44 6.05
C SER A 367 17.87 -22.35 6.42
N ILE A 368 16.63 -21.93 6.15
CA ILE A 368 15.44 -22.77 6.12
C ILE A 368 15.00 -22.87 4.67
N THR A 369 15.10 -24.07 4.09
CA THR A 369 14.91 -24.27 2.65
C THR A 369 13.90 -25.38 2.40
N ALA A 370 12.91 -25.12 1.55
CA ALA A 370 11.94 -26.12 1.12
C ALA A 370 12.64 -27.23 0.32
N PHE A 371 12.21 -28.49 0.46
CA PHE A 371 12.83 -29.63 -0.23
C PHE A 371 12.77 -29.51 -1.75
N ASN A 372 11.75 -28.82 -2.26
CA ASN A 372 11.47 -28.61 -3.67
C ASN A 372 12.13 -27.33 -4.23
N TYR A 373 12.96 -26.63 -3.43
CA TYR A 373 13.65 -25.41 -3.85
C TYR A 373 14.85 -25.70 -4.75
N GLY A 374 14.81 -25.16 -5.97
CA GLY A 374 15.82 -25.42 -6.99
C GLY A 374 17.05 -24.51 -6.96
N GLY A 375 17.05 -23.48 -6.09
CA GLY A 375 18.19 -22.56 -5.93
C GLY A 375 18.63 -21.88 -7.22
N PRO A 376 17.76 -21.07 -7.88
CA PRO A 376 18.16 -20.37 -9.09
C PRO A 376 19.38 -19.49 -8.80
N LYS A 377 20.31 -19.44 -9.74
CA LYS A 377 21.51 -18.60 -9.62
C LYS A 377 21.08 -17.15 -9.43
N ALA A 378 21.60 -16.51 -8.40
CA ALA A 378 21.39 -15.09 -8.22
C ALA A 378 22.08 -14.33 -9.36
N ASP A 379 21.36 -13.37 -9.91
CA ASP A 379 21.72 -12.57 -11.08
C ASP A 379 21.48 -11.08 -10.84
N SER A 380 21.12 -10.70 -9.62
CA SER A 380 20.86 -9.33 -9.20
C SER A 380 21.29 -9.11 -7.77
N ASP A 381 21.68 -7.89 -7.47
CA ASP A 381 22.00 -7.44 -6.12
C ASP A 381 21.38 -6.07 -5.83
N THR A 382 21.20 -5.78 -4.55
CA THR A 382 20.69 -4.49 -4.10
C THR A 382 21.19 -4.17 -2.70
N ARG A 383 21.81 -3.00 -2.57
CA ARG A 383 22.23 -2.48 -1.27
C ARG A 383 21.09 -1.72 -0.64
N ALA A 384 20.57 -2.23 0.48
CA ALA A 384 19.39 -1.68 1.14
C ALA A 384 19.36 -2.00 2.64
N ILE A 385 18.51 -1.29 3.39
CA ILE A 385 18.05 -1.65 4.74
C ILE A 385 16.87 -2.63 4.63
N LEU A 386 15.94 -2.33 3.72
CA LEU A 386 14.77 -3.15 3.42
C LEU A 386 14.61 -3.21 1.91
N PHE A 387 14.34 -4.39 1.39
CA PHE A 387 14.07 -4.64 -0.01
C PHE A 387 12.92 -5.63 -0.14
N PHE A 388 11.97 -5.32 -1.02
CA PHE A 388 10.86 -6.19 -1.34
C PHE A 388 10.58 -6.13 -2.84
N ARG A 389 10.37 -7.31 -3.43
CA ARG A 389 9.99 -7.46 -4.83
C ARG A 389 9.00 -8.60 -4.96
N LEU A 390 7.89 -8.37 -5.66
CA LEU A 390 6.84 -9.34 -5.90
C LEU A 390 6.44 -9.30 -7.38
N SER A 391 6.60 -10.42 -8.07
CA SER A 391 6.11 -10.63 -9.43
C SER A 391 4.69 -11.19 -9.40
N LEU A 392 3.72 -10.31 -9.65
CA LEU A 392 2.30 -10.62 -9.63
C LEU A 392 1.88 -11.54 -10.79
N THR A 393 2.64 -11.57 -11.89
CA THR A 393 2.44 -12.51 -13.01
C THR A 393 2.75 -13.96 -12.65
N LYS A 394 3.58 -14.19 -11.62
CA LYS A 394 3.96 -15.54 -11.19
C LYS A 394 3.02 -16.13 -10.14
N ILE A 395 2.09 -15.34 -9.60
CA ILE A 395 1.08 -15.82 -8.67
C ILE A 395 0.06 -16.67 -9.43
N PRO A 396 -0.16 -17.95 -9.04
CA PRO A 396 -1.19 -18.79 -9.63
C PRO A 396 -2.57 -18.13 -9.56
N LYS A 397 -3.33 -18.17 -10.67
CA LYS A 397 -4.60 -17.43 -10.80
C LYS A 397 -5.63 -17.81 -9.73
N ASN A 398 -5.65 -19.08 -9.35
CA ASN A 398 -6.55 -19.60 -8.33
C ASN A 398 -6.29 -19.01 -6.94
N LEU A 399 -5.10 -18.47 -6.66
CA LEU A 399 -4.80 -17.85 -5.36
C LEU A 399 -5.35 -16.44 -5.22
N PHE A 400 -5.70 -15.76 -6.33
CA PHE A 400 -6.37 -14.46 -6.23
C PHE A 400 -7.76 -14.55 -5.59
N ARG A 401 -8.40 -15.74 -5.57
CA ARG A 401 -9.70 -15.93 -4.89
C ARG A 401 -9.67 -15.68 -3.38
N TYR A 402 -8.48 -15.69 -2.78
CA TYR A 402 -8.29 -15.39 -1.36
C TYR A 402 -8.12 -13.89 -1.08
N LEU A 403 -8.08 -13.06 -2.14
CA LEU A 403 -8.05 -11.62 -2.02
C LEU A 403 -9.45 -11.05 -2.30
N PRO A 404 -9.83 -9.93 -1.65
CA PRO A 404 -11.04 -9.18 -2.00
C PRO A 404 -11.10 -8.85 -3.49
N ASP A 405 -12.28 -8.90 -4.10
CA ASP A 405 -12.49 -8.72 -5.54
C ASP A 405 -11.87 -7.43 -6.10
N ASP A 406 -11.99 -6.32 -5.37
CA ASP A 406 -11.41 -5.02 -5.75
C ASP A 406 -9.88 -5.06 -5.80
N ILE A 407 -9.27 -5.81 -4.88
CA ILE A 407 -7.81 -6.02 -4.84
C ILE A 407 -7.41 -6.94 -6.01
N THR A 408 -8.13 -8.04 -6.22
CA THR A 408 -7.89 -8.98 -7.32
C THR A 408 -7.92 -8.29 -8.67
N LYS A 409 -8.93 -7.47 -8.93
CA LYS A 409 -9.07 -6.70 -10.18
C LYS A 409 -7.93 -5.68 -10.36
N SER A 410 -7.49 -5.07 -9.28
CA SER A 410 -6.38 -4.10 -9.31
C SER A 410 -5.04 -4.80 -9.59
N LEU A 411 -4.77 -5.93 -8.92
CA LEU A 411 -3.52 -6.69 -9.06
C LEU A 411 -3.44 -7.49 -10.38
N SER A 412 -4.57 -7.90 -10.97
CA SER A 412 -4.57 -8.71 -12.20
C SER A 412 -3.92 -8.00 -13.39
N ASN A 413 -3.91 -6.66 -13.39
CA ASN A 413 -3.31 -5.84 -14.44
C ASN A 413 -1.86 -5.42 -14.12
N MET A 414 -1.33 -5.85 -12.97
CA MET A 414 -0.01 -5.47 -12.50
C MET A 414 0.99 -6.59 -12.75
N ASP A 415 2.21 -6.18 -13.08
CA ASP A 415 3.33 -7.06 -13.38
C ASP A 415 4.17 -7.29 -12.13
N GLU A 416 4.64 -6.20 -11.54
CA GLU A 416 5.61 -6.23 -10.45
C GLU A 416 5.34 -5.10 -9.44
N ILE A 417 5.56 -5.42 -8.17
CA ILE A 417 5.74 -4.45 -7.08
C ILE A 417 7.18 -4.53 -6.62
N ASN A 418 7.86 -3.40 -6.54
CA ASN A 418 9.13 -3.29 -5.83
C ASN A 418 9.12 -2.13 -4.83
N LEU A 419 9.86 -2.32 -3.75
CA LEU A 419 10.07 -1.35 -2.69
C LEU A 419 11.48 -1.54 -2.15
N SER A 420 12.20 -0.46 -1.93
CA SER A 420 13.47 -0.47 -1.22
C SER A 420 13.59 0.75 -0.31
N VAL A 421 14.31 0.56 0.78
CA VAL A 421 14.70 1.61 1.71
C VAL A 421 16.21 1.58 1.83
N ASN A 422 16.86 2.67 1.43
CA ASN A 422 18.31 2.81 1.44
C ASN A 422 18.69 4.00 2.33
N GLN A 423 19.93 4.04 2.80
CA GLN A 423 20.45 5.13 3.63
C GLN A 423 21.51 5.91 2.86
N LYS A 424 21.36 7.24 2.82
CA LYS A 424 22.37 8.14 2.26
C LYS A 424 22.43 9.41 3.09
N ASN A 425 23.62 9.80 3.53
CA ASN A 425 23.84 11.02 4.33
C ASN A 425 22.88 11.12 5.53
N GLU A 426 22.75 10.04 6.31
CA GLU A 426 21.82 9.92 7.45
C GLU A 426 20.32 9.96 7.10
N GLN A 427 19.96 10.08 5.83
CA GLN A 427 18.57 10.07 5.37
C GLN A 427 18.17 8.67 4.87
N LEU A 428 16.95 8.26 5.20
CA LEU A 428 16.32 7.08 4.63
C LEU A 428 15.58 7.48 3.36
N HIS A 429 16.01 6.93 2.23
CA HIS A 429 15.34 7.06 0.95
C HIS A 429 14.46 5.86 0.70
N ILE A 430 13.16 6.10 0.59
CA ILE A 430 12.19 5.10 0.17
C ILE A 430 12.01 5.22 -1.33
N THR A 431 12.17 4.12 -2.05
CA THR A 431 11.81 4.04 -3.47
C THR A 431 10.91 2.85 -3.70
N GLY A 432 9.89 3.02 -4.52
CA GLY A 432 9.03 1.91 -4.90
C GLY A 432 8.47 2.10 -6.30
N MET A 433 8.12 1.00 -6.94
CA MET A 433 7.52 1.01 -8.26
C MET A 433 6.47 -0.09 -8.34
N LEU A 434 5.27 0.29 -8.72
CA LEU A 434 4.23 -0.62 -9.19
C LEU A 434 4.22 -0.54 -10.71
N THR A 435 4.47 -1.67 -11.38
CA THR A 435 4.52 -1.74 -12.84
C THR A 435 3.31 -2.48 -13.38
N LYS A 436 2.71 -1.94 -14.43
CA LYS A 436 1.59 -2.54 -15.16
C LYS A 436 2.08 -3.63 -16.11
N ARG A 437 1.26 -4.65 -16.35
CA ARG A 437 1.52 -5.62 -17.44
C ARG A 437 1.49 -4.93 -18.80
N LYS A 438 2.36 -5.38 -19.70
CA LYS A 438 2.32 -4.95 -21.11
C LYS A 438 0.96 -5.32 -21.71
N ASN A 439 0.41 -4.42 -22.52
CA ASN A 439 -0.88 -4.59 -23.22
C ASN A 439 -2.12 -4.82 -22.34
N SER A 440 -2.02 -4.65 -21.01
CA SER A 440 -3.22 -4.63 -20.17
C SER A 440 -3.92 -3.27 -20.21
N LEU A 441 -5.16 -3.24 -19.73
CA LEU A 441 -5.94 -2.01 -19.55
C LEU A 441 -5.18 -0.98 -18.71
N SER A 442 -5.53 0.31 -18.86
CA SER A 442 -4.98 1.42 -18.07
C SER A 442 -4.99 1.11 -16.56
N LEU A 443 -3.99 1.62 -15.83
CA LEU A 443 -3.90 1.56 -14.37
C LEU A 443 -5.17 2.10 -13.70
N PHE A 444 -5.81 3.09 -14.33
CA PHE A 444 -7.08 3.66 -13.90
C PHE A 444 -8.14 3.41 -14.96
N GLN A 445 -9.24 2.76 -14.55
CA GLN A 445 -10.43 2.51 -15.38
C GLN A 445 -11.56 3.40 -14.85
N PHE A 446 -12.27 4.08 -15.75
CA PHE A 446 -13.45 4.89 -15.44
C PHE A 446 -14.67 4.41 -16.23
#